data_AF-A0A2G4FVD1-F1
#
_entry.id   AF-A0A2G4FVD1-F1
#
_cell.length_a   1.000
_cell.length_b   1.000
_cell.length_c   1.000
_cell.angle_alpha   90.00
_cell.angle_beta   90.00
_cell.angle_gamma   90.00
#
_symmetry.space_group_name_H-M   'P 1'
#
loop_
_entity.id
_entity.type
_entity.pdbx_description
1 polymer ?
#
loop_
_entity_poly.entity_id
_entity_poly.type
_entity_poly.pdbx_seq_one_letter_code
_entity_poly.pdbx_strand_id
1 'polypeptide(L)'
;MPGAPTAALGARSEYFAPTRIPNGTPVGSSRTPLQDLTGTITPSDLHFERHHAGIPTLDPERHTLTIHGLVDRPMSFTVDDIKRFPQITRTYFIECSGNGGAGYRDPKPDTTPQPLAGLFSTSEWTGVPLATLFREVGVKPDASWFLAEGGDACKLARSIPIAKAWDDAMIVWAQN
;
A
#
# COMPACT_ATOMS: atom_id res chain seq x y z
N MET A 1 12.57 -6.33 38.66
CA MET A 1 11.14 -6.64 38.46
C MET A 1 11.05 -7.95 37.71
N PRO A 2 10.29 -8.95 38.17
CA PRO A 2 10.06 -10.15 37.37
C PRO A 2 9.34 -9.76 36.07
N GLY A 3 9.84 -10.25 34.94
CA GLY A 3 9.28 -9.94 33.62
C GLY A 3 7.96 -10.68 33.34
N ALA A 4 7.26 -10.26 32.28
CA ALA A 4 6.09 -10.98 31.79
C ALA A 4 6.48 -12.36 31.21
N PRO A 5 5.58 -13.37 31.29
CA PRO A 5 5.78 -14.63 30.58
C PRO A 5 5.76 -14.41 29.06
N THR A 6 6.29 -15.38 28.31
CA THR A 6 6.17 -15.40 26.85
C THR A 6 4.70 -15.43 26.41
N ALA A 7 4.37 -14.78 25.30
CA ALA A 7 3.02 -14.73 24.73
C ALA A 7 3.01 -15.16 23.26
N ALA A 8 1.84 -15.58 22.75
CA ALA A 8 1.66 -15.96 21.35
C ALA A 8 1.87 -14.78 20.37
N LEU A 9 1.66 -13.55 20.84
CA LEU A 9 1.87 -12.32 20.09
C LEU A 9 2.70 -11.34 20.91
N GLY A 10 3.59 -10.60 20.24
CA GLY A 10 4.25 -9.45 20.84
C GLY A 10 3.27 -8.29 21.01
N ALA A 11 3.42 -7.53 22.09
CA ALA A 11 2.70 -6.29 22.31
C ALA A 11 3.70 -5.13 22.45
N ARG A 12 3.27 -3.91 22.09
CA ARG A 12 4.05 -2.70 22.36
C ARG A 12 4.20 -2.50 23.87
N SER A 13 5.26 -1.81 24.27
CA SER A 13 5.42 -1.37 25.66
C SER A 13 4.26 -0.47 26.06
N GLU A 14 3.74 -0.62 27.29
CA GLU A 14 2.71 0.27 27.85
C GLU A 14 3.18 1.73 27.94
N TYR A 15 4.49 1.97 27.95
CA TYR A 15 5.10 3.31 28.00
C TYR A 15 5.32 3.93 26.61
N PHE A 16 5.05 3.19 25.53
CA PHE A 16 5.24 3.66 24.16
C PHE A 16 4.00 3.34 23.31
N ALA A 17 3.12 4.35 23.19
CA ALA A 17 1.85 4.25 22.48
C ALA A 17 1.77 5.27 21.34
N PRO A 18 2.61 5.17 20.30
CA PRO A 18 2.51 6.03 19.13
C PRO A 18 1.16 5.81 18.45
N THR A 19 0.52 6.89 17.99
CA THR A 19 -0.79 6.81 17.35
C THR A 19 -0.80 7.59 16.05
N ARG A 20 -1.60 7.13 15.09
CA ARG A 20 -1.86 7.89 13.87
C ARG A 20 -2.85 9.02 14.15
N ILE A 21 -2.75 10.14 13.43
CA ILE A 21 -3.77 11.20 13.47
C ILE A 21 -4.80 10.92 12.36
N PRO A 22 -6.01 10.45 12.68
CA PRO A 22 -7.06 10.24 11.68
C PRO A 22 -7.70 11.57 11.27
N ASN A 23 -8.19 11.62 10.03
CA ASN A 23 -8.95 12.74 9.48
C ASN A 23 -9.99 12.20 8.49
N GLY A 24 -11.27 12.39 8.77
CA GLY A 24 -12.39 11.97 7.92
C GLY A 24 -12.80 10.50 8.10
N THR A 25 -14.11 10.25 7.95
CA THR A 25 -14.73 8.91 8.01
C THR A 25 -15.98 8.92 7.12
N PRO A 26 -16.15 8.02 6.12
CA PRO A 26 -15.26 6.93 5.70
C PRO A 26 -14.20 7.35 4.64
N VAL A 27 -14.30 8.57 4.13
CA VAL A 27 -13.34 9.18 3.19
C VAL A 27 -12.36 10.00 4.02
N GLY A 28 -11.08 9.67 3.94
CA GLY A 28 -10.14 10.24 4.90
C GLY A 28 -8.72 9.71 4.81
N SER A 29 -7.90 10.10 5.76
CA SER A 29 -6.51 9.66 5.91
C SER A 29 -6.12 9.53 7.37
N SER A 30 -5.16 8.67 7.68
CA SER A 30 -4.48 8.67 8.97
C SER A 30 -2.98 8.86 8.77
N ARG A 31 -2.35 9.71 9.58
CA ARG A 31 -0.95 10.14 9.39
C ARG A 31 0.00 9.37 10.29
N THR A 32 1.11 8.88 9.76
CA THR A 32 2.16 8.18 10.51
C THR A 32 2.84 9.09 11.53
N PRO A 33 3.04 8.64 12.79
CA PRO A 33 3.69 9.41 13.85
C PRO A 33 5.20 9.51 13.66
N LEU A 34 5.67 10.18 12.59
CA LEU A 34 7.07 10.18 12.17
C LEU A 34 8.04 10.60 13.28
N GLN A 35 7.67 11.55 14.14
CA GLN A 35 8.50 12.02 15.25
C GLN A 35 8.73 10.97 16.36
N ASP A 36 7.85 9.97 16.45
CA ASP A 36 7.89 8.94 17.48
C ASP A 36 8.57 7.65 16.98
N LEU A 37 8.86 7.56 15.68
CA LEU A 37 9.45 6.37 15.06
C LEU A 37 10.96 6.50 14.89
N THR A 38 11.65 5.35 14.86
CA THR A 38 13.09 5.26 14.59
C THR A 38 13.32 4.23 13.48
N GLY A 39 14.40 4.39 12.72
CA GLY A 39 14.71 3.53 11.58
C GLY A 39 13.98 3.94 10.32
N THR A 40 13.98 3.06 9.32
CA THR A 40 13.39 3.35 8.00
C THR A 40 12.10 2.59 7.75
N ILE A 41 11.88 1.41 8.35
CA ILE A 41 10.64 0.64 8.17
C ILE A 41 9.57 1.14 9.15
N THR A 42 8.43 1.56 8.61
CA THR A 42 7.26 1.96 9.38
C THR A 42 6.50 0.71 9.85
N PRO A 43 6.24 0.53 11.16
CA PRO A 43 5.41 -0.57 11.64
C PRO A 43 4.04 -0.61 10.94
N SER A 44 3.54 -1.80 10.58
CA SER A 44 2.35 -1.94 9.72
C SER A 44 1.10 -1.29 10.33
N ASP A 45 0.94 -1.36 11.65
CA ASP A 45 -0.14 -0.73 12.42
C ASP A 45 -0.07 0.81 12.44
N LEU A 46 1.07 1.39 12.04
CA LEU A 46 1.33 2.82 12.00
C LEU A 46 1.60 3.35 10.58
N HIS A 47 1.53 2.49 9.56
CA HIS A 47 1.58 2.92 8.17
C HIS A 47 0.41 3.87 7.89
N PHE A 48 0.67 4.97 7.18
CA PHE A 48 -0.36 5.96 6.88
C PHE A 48 -1.47 5.32 6.03
N GLU A 49 -2.68 5.85 6.15
CA GLU A 49 -3.82 5.41 5.35
C GLU A 49 -4.38 6.56 4.53
N ARG A 50 -4.96 6.23 3.37
CA ARG A 50 -5.74 7.17 2.55
C ARG A 50 -6.87 6.43 1.83
N HIS A 51 -8.11 6.73 2.19
CA HIS A 51 -9.31 6.05 1.70
C HIS A 51 -10.21 7.04 0.96
N HIS A 52 -10.76 6.61 -0.19
CA HIS A 52 -11.69 7.41 -0.99
C HIS A 52 -13.13 6.90 -0.93
N ALA A 53 -13.34 5.69 -0.41
CA ALA A 53 -14.67 5.10 -0.22
C ALA A 53 -14.69 4.08 0.95
N GLY A 54 -13.94 4.37 2.03
CA GLY A 54 -13.74 3.43 3.14
C GLY A 54 -12.81 2.27 2.81
N ILE A 55 -12.65 1.35 3.76
CA ILE A 55 -11.84 0.15 3.64
C ILE A 55 -12.77 -1.00 3.22
N PRO A 56 -12.53 -1.68 2.08
CA PRO A 56 -13.36 -2.81 1.68
C PRO A 56 -13.09 -4.02 2.57
N THR A 57 -14.16 -4.70 3.01
CA THR A 57 -14.07 -6.03 3.60
C THR A 57 -13.98 -7.06 2.48
N LEU A 58 -12.82 -7.71 2.36
CA LEU A 58 -12.56 -8.71 1.31
C LEU A 58 -12.38 -10.09 1.93
N ASP A 59 -13.09 -11.07 1.38
CA ASP A 59 -12.82 -12.49 1.61
C ASP A 59 -11.70 -12.93 0.64
N PRO A 60 -10.50 -13.28 1.13
CA PRO A 60 -9.39 -13.63 0.27
C PRO A 60 -9.66 -14.87 -0.59
N GLU A 61 -10.55 -15.79 -0.17
CA GLU A 61 -10.90 -16.99 -0.94
C GLU A 61 -11.78 -16.66 -2.15
N ARG A 62 -12.46 -15.51 -2.12
CA ARG A 62 -13.35 -15.03 -3.20
C ARG A 62 -12.74 -13.90 -4.02
N HIS A 63 -11.66 -13.29 -3.52
CA HIS A 63 -11.04 -12.16 -4.17
C HIS A 63 -10.24 -12.61 -5.40
N THR A 64 -10.40 -11.89 -6.51
CA THR A 64 -9.71 -12.17 -7.76
C THR A 64 -9.13 -10.91 -8.37
N LEU A 65 -7.99 -11.05 -9.04
CA LEU A 65 -7.40 -10.06 -9.92
C LEU A 65 -7.67 -10.46 -11.36
N THR A 66 -8.41 -9.64 -12.09
CA THR A 66 -8.65 -9.85 -13.53
C THR A 66 -7.75 -8.95 -14.35
N ILE A 67 -7.05 -9.53 -15.33
CA ILE A 67 -6.23 -8.82 -16.31
C ILE A 67 -6.83 -9.08 -17.70
N HIS A 68 -7.24 -8.01 -18.38
CA HIS A 68 -7.89 -8.06 -19.69
C HIS A 68 -7.55 -6.80 -20.53
N GLY A 69 -8.12 -6.70 -21.74
CA GLY A 69 -7.89 -5.58 -22.66
C GLY A 69 -7.04 -6.01 -23.85
N LEU A 70 -5.97 -5.26 -24.14
CA LEU A 70 -5.01 -5.59 -25.22
C LEU A 70 -4.05 -6.71 -24.79
N VAL A 71 -4.61 -7.90 -24.60
CA VAL A 71 -3.89 -9.12 -24.21
C VAL A 71 -4.35 -10.29 -25.09
N ASP A 72 -3.53 -11.33 -25.20
CA ASP A 72 -3.87 -12.54 -25.97
C ASP A 72 -4.82 -13.47 -25.18
N ARG A 73 -4.62 -13.54 -23.86
CA ARG A 73 -5.38 -14.43 -22.96
C ARG A 73 -5.84 -13.64 -21.73
N PRO A 74 -7.06 -13.07 -21.74
CA PRO A 74 -7.65 -12.49 -20.55
C PRO A 74 -7.80 -13.55 -19.44
N MET A 75 -7.38 -13.24 -18.22
CA MET A 75 -7.35 -14.19 -17.11
C MET A 75 -7.77 -13.53 -15.80
N SER A 76 -8.33 -14.33 -14.90
CA SER A 76 -8.58 -13.98 -13.51
C SER A 76 -7.77 -14.89 -12.60
N PHE A 77 -7.07 -14.30 -11.63
CA PHE A 77 -6.19 -14.98 -10.68
C PHE A 77 -6.77 -14.87 -9.27
N THR A 78 -6.82 -15.97 -8.54
CA THR A 78 -7.04 -15.95 -7.09
C THR A 78 -5.80 -15.43 -6.36
N VAL A 79 -5.92 -15.09 -5.08
CA VAL A 79 -4.76 -14.72 -4.25
C VAL A 79 -3.71 -15.86 -4.22
N ASP A 80 -4.16 -17.12 -4.20
CA ASP A 80 -3.27 -18.28 -4.20
C ASP A 80 -2.57 -18.48 -5.55
N ASP A 81 -3.23 -18.18 -6.67
CA ASP A 81 -2.59 -18.19 -7.99
C ASP A 81 -1.45 -17.16 -8.05
N ILE A 82 -1.68 -15.95 -7.53
CA ILE A 82 -0.66 -14.90 -7.47
C ILE A 82 0.55 -15.37 -6.66
N LYS A 83 0.34 -16.01 -5.51
CA LYS A 83 1.43 -16.50 -4.64
C LYS A 83 2.29 -17.61 -5.28
N ARG A 84 1.82 -18.27 -6.33
CA ARG A 84 2.55 -19.33 -7.05
C ARG A 84 3.56 -18.79 -8.08
N PHE A 85 3.43 -17.55 -8.52
CA PHE A 85 4.42 -16.94 -9.41
C PHE A 85 5.73 -16.62 -8.68
N PRO A 86 6.86 -16.48 -9.41
CA PRO A 86 8.11 -16.01 -8.82
C PRO A 86 7.92 -14.65 -8.12
N GLN A 87 8.36 -14.58 -6.87
CA GLN A 87 8.15 -13.41 -6.02
C GLN A 87 9.44 -12.64 -5.80
N ILE A 88 9.30 -11.34 -5.57
CA ILE A 88 10.39 -10.47 -5.14
C ILE A 88 9.95 -9.65 -3.93
N THR A 89 10.92 -9.21 -3.14
CA THR A 89 10.73 -8.27 -2.03
C THR A 89 11.49 -6.98 -2.33
N ARG A 90 10.87 -5.83 -2.06
CA ARG A 90 11.46 -4.50 -2.22
C ARG A 90 11.12 -3.59 -1.05
N THR A 91 12.09 -2.83 -0.57
CA THR A 91 11.86 -1.76 0.38
C THR A 91 11.51 -0.47 -0.37
N TYR A 92 10.25 -0.04 -0.30
CA TYR A 92 9.78 1.18 -0.94
C TYR A 92 8.98 2.03 0.03
N PHE A 93 9.08 3.35 -0.16
CA PHE A 93 8.18 4.29 0.46
C PHE A 93 6.96 4.55 -0.42
N ILE A 94 5.83 4.84 0.22
CA ILE A 94 4.65 5.40 -0.42
C ILE A 94 4.44 6.79 0.17
N GLU A 95 4.29 7.78 -0.70
CA GLU A 95 3.97 9.16 -0.33
C GLU A 95 2.68 9.60 -1.01
N CYS A 96 1.77 10.18 -0.22
CA CYS A 96 0.57 10.79 -0.78
C CYS A 96 0.92 12.12 -1.46
N SER A 97 0.34 12.40 -2.62
CA SER A 97 0.50 13.72 -3.29
C SER A 97 0.01 14.91 -2.45
N GLY A 98 -0.80 14.66 -1.41
CA GLY A 98 -1.24 15.67 -0.44
C GLY A 98 -0.30 15.87 0.75
N ASN A 99 0.83 15.16 0.81
CA ASN A 99 1.81 15.30 1.88
C ASN A 99 2.43 16.70 1.88
N GLY A 100 2.81 17.22 3.05
CA GLY A 100 3.32 18.60 3.18
C GLY A 100 2.26 19.70 3.09
N GLY A 101 1.01 19.38 2.75
CA GLY A 101 -0.05 20.38 2.54
C GLY A 101 -0.29 21.33 3.72
N ALA A 102 -0.04 20.89 4.96
CA ALA A 102 -0.12 21.75 6.14
C ALA A 102 0.91 22.89 6.10
N GLY A 103 2.14 22.61 5.63
CA GLY A 103 3.20 23.61 5.50
C GLY A 103 2.98 24.64 4.39
N TYR A 104 2.18 24.30 3.37
CA TYR A 104 1.84 25.23 2.28
C TYR A 104 0.59 26.07 2.58
N ARG A 105 -0.38 25.54 3.33
CA ARG A 105 -1.69 26.18 3.51
C ARG A 105 -1.80 27.01 4.79
N ASP A 106 -1.24 26.53 5.89
CA ASP A 106 -1.34 27.15 7.21
C ASP A 106 -0.09 26.79 8.04
N PRO A 107 1.09 27.34 7.68
CA PRO A 107 2.34 26.99 8.35
C PRO A 107 2.34 27.48 9.79
N LYS A 108 2.44 26.55 10.75
CA LYS A 108 2.57 26.88 12.17
C LYS A 108 3.95 26.52 12.70
N PRO A 109 4.62 27.41 13.46
CA PRO A 109 5.96 27.14 13.99
C PRO A 109 6.08 25.86 14.83
N ASP A 110 4.99 25.45 15.48
CA ASP A 110 4.90 24.30 16.37
C ASP A 110 4.36 23.02 15.68
N THR A 111 4.24 23.02 14.35
CA THR A 111 3.75 21.84 13.62
C THR A 111 4.73 20.68 13.74
N THR A 112 4.29 19.57 14.32
CA THR A 112 5.12 18.35 14.42
C THR A 112 5.24 17.63 13.08
N PRO A 113 6.24 16.73 12.91
CA PRO A 113 6.43 15.97 11.66
C PRO A 113 5.20 15.19 11.17
N GLN A 114 4.40 14.60 12.06
CA GLN A 114 3.21 13.82 11.68
C GLN A 114 2.13 14.63 10.93
N PRO A 115 1.58 15.74 11.47
CA PRO A 115 0.62 16.56 10.72
C PRO A 115 1.23 17.17 9.45
N LEU A 116 2.53 17.50 9.46
CA LEU A 116 3.21 18.09 8.31
C LEU A 116 3.45 17.08 7.17
N ALA A 117 4.12 15.98 7.48
CA ALA A 117 4.73 15.05 6.53
C ALA A 117 4.31 13.58 6.72
N GLY A 118 3.39 13.28 7.65
CA GLY A 118 2.99 11.91 7.99
C GLY A 118 2.09 11.20 6.98
N LEU A 119 1.80 11.76 5.80
CA LEU A 119 1.21 10.98 4.69
C LEU A 119 2.31 10.28 3.88
N PHE A 120 3.20 9.61 4.63
CA PHE A 120 4.42 8.98 4.18
C PHE A 120 4.66 7.76 5.06
N SER A 121 5.03 6.64 4.45
CA SER A 121 5.49 5.44 5.16
C SER A 121 6.39 4.61 4.27
N THR A 122 7.26 3.82 4.87
CA THR A 122 8.16 2.91 4.17
C THR A 122 7.95 1.50 4.69
N SER A 123 7.86 0.54 3.77
CA SER A 123 7.65 -0.87 4.08
C SER A 123 8.47 -1.77 3.18
N GLU A 124 8.67 -3.00 3.61
CA GLU A 124 9.03 -4.10 2.70
C GLU A 124 7.77 -4.60 2.01
N TRP A 125 7.81 -4.75 0.69
CA TRP A 125 6.68 -5.18 -0.13
C TRP A 125 7.04 -6.46 -0.83
N THR A 126 6.30 -7.53 -0.56
CA THR A 126 6.49 -8.84 -1.21
C THR A 126 5.34 -9.12 -2.16
N GLY A 127 5.71 -9.50 -3.39
CA GLY A 127 4.75 -9.66 -4.48
C GLY A 127 5.35 -10.20 -5.76
N VAL A 128 4.54 -10.18 -6.81
CA VAL A 128 4.90 -10.66 -8.15
C VAL A 128 5.19 -9.47 -9.06
N PRO A 129 6.32 -9.44 -9.80
CA PRO A 129 6.55 -8.43 -10.83
C PRO A 129 5.41 -8.40 -11.85
N LEU A 130 4.86 -7.23 -12.14
CA LEU A 130 3.75 -7.09 -13.07
C LEU A 130 4.14 -7.56 -14.48
N ALA A 131 5.40 -7.35 -14.87
CA ALA A 131 6.00 -7.92 -16.08
C ALA A 131 5.83 -9.44 -16.21
N THR A 132 5.83 -10.19 -15.10
CA THR A 132 5.60 -11.65 -15.10
C THR A 132 4.15 -11.96 -15.46
N LEU A 133 3.20 -11.27 -14.85
CA LEU A 133 1.77 -11.45 -15.15
C LEU A 133 1.43 -10.98 -16.56
N PHE A 134 2.05 -9.90 -17.03
CA PHE A 134 1.85 -9.37 -18.38
C PHE A 134 2.36 -10.33 -19.46
N ARG A 135 3.48 -11.02 -19.21
CA ARG A 135 3.93 -12.13 -20.08
C ARG A 135 2.95 -13.31 -20.05
N GLU A 136 2.42 -13.65 -18.88
CA GLU A 136 1.46 -14.74 -18.75
C GLU A 136 0.20 -14.46 -19.59
N VAL A 137 -0.41 -13.29 -19.47
CA VAL A 137 -1.63 -12.97 -20.25
C VAL A 137 -1.35 -12.63 -21.72
N GLY A 138 -0.08 -12.45 -22.10
CA GLY A 138 0.32 -12.08 -23.45
C GLY A 138 -0.10 -10.65 -23.81
N VAL A 139 0.40 -9.65 -23.09
CA VAL A 139 0.16 -8.24 -23.43
C VAL A 139 0.62 -7.94 -24.86
N LYS A 140 -0.26 -7.30 -25.65
CA LYS A 140 0.01 -7.00 -27.06
C LYS A 140 1.03 -5.85 -27.21
N PRO A 141 1.87 -5.85 -28.27
CA PRO A 141 2.91 -4.83 -28.47
C PRO A 141 2.41 -3.40 -28.66
N ASP A 142 1.15 -3.22 -29.08
CA ASP A 142 0.50 -1.93 -29.29
C ASP A 142 -0.13 -1.34 -28.01
N ALA A 143 -0.16 -2.11 -26.91
CA ALA A 143 -0.59 -1.61 -25.61
C ALA A 143 0.41 -0.56 -25.10
N SER A 144 -0.09 0.63 -24.75
CA SER A 144 0.73 1.76 -24.30
C SER A 144 0.48 2.17 -22.85
N TRP A 145 -0.68 1.83 -22.31
CA TRP A 145 -1.12 2.13 -20.96
C TRP A 145 -1.87 0.94 -20.38
N PHE A 146 -1.87 0.83 -19.05
CA PHE A 146 -2.80 -0.03 -18.33
C PHE A 146 -3.57 0.79 -17.31
N LEU A 147 -4.81 0.39 -17.04
CA LEU A 147 -5.66 0.94 -15.98
C LEU A 147 -5.66 -0.06 -14.83
N ALA A 148 -5.27 0.39 -13.64
CA ALA A 148 -5.44 -0.38 -12.40
C ALA A 148 -6.67 0.15 -11.67
N GLU A 149 -7.62 -0.74 -11.34
CA GLU A 149 -8.86 -0.41 -10.64
C GLU A 149 -8.94 -1.11 -9.28
N GLY A 150 -9.39 -0.39 -8.26
CA GLY A 150 -9.60 -0.93 -6.92
C GLY A 150 -10.83 -1.85 -6.82
N GLY A 151 -10.80 -2.75 -5.83
CA GLY A 151 -11.96 -3.56 -5.44
C GLY A 151 -13.00 -2.80 -4.60
N ASP A 152 -12.69 -1.55 -4.21
CA ASP A 152 -13.50 -0.70 -3.33
C ASP A 152 -14.70 -0.08 -4.04
N ALA A 153 -15.57 0.61 -3.28
CA ALA A 153 -16.83 1.14 -3.79
C ALA A 153 -16.67 2.26 -4.83
N CYS A 154 -15.56 3.02 -4.82
CA CYS A 154 -15.30 4.02 -5.85
C CYS A 154 -14.44 3.50 -7.01
N LYS A 155 -14.06 2.20 -6.99
CA LYS A 155 -13.20 1.57 -8.00
C LYS A 155 -11.97 2.41 -8.30
N LEU A 156 -11.29 2.90 -7.26
CA LEU A 156 -10.28 3.94 -7.42
C LEU A 156 -9.29 3.54 -8.51
N ALA A 157 -9.30 4.29 -9.61
CA ALA A 157 -8.60 3.92 -10.82
C ALA A 157 -7.43 4.86 -11.13
N ARG A 158 -6.38 4.31 -11.74
CA ARG A 158 -5.23 5.06 -12.26
C ARG A 158 -4.72 4.44 -13.54
N SER A 159 -4.50 5.29 -14.55
CA SER A 159 -3.79 4.90 -15.78
C SER A 159 -2.30 5.10 -15.59
N ILE A 160 -1.51 4.10 -15.95
CA ILE A 160 -0.06 4.09 -15.80
C ILE A 160 0.58 3.69 -17.14
N PRO A 161 1.67 4.36 -17.59
CA PRO A 161 2.37 3.96 -18.80
C PRO A 161 2.85 2.51 -18.69
N ILE A 162 2.64 1.71 -19.74
CA ILE A 162 2.95 0.28 -19.69
C ILE A 162 4.44 0.01 -19.46
N ALA A 163 5.31 0.94 -19.88
CA ALA A 163 6.75 0.87 -19.65
C ALA A 163 7.07 0.71 -18.15
N LYS A 164 6.30 1.34 -17.26
CA LYS A 164 6.52 1.21 -15.80
C LYS A 164 6.16 -0.18 -15.28
N ALA A 165 5.17 -0.84 -15.90
CA ALA A 165 4.81 -2.22 -15.56
C ALA A 165 5.91 -3.23 -15.94
N TRP A 166 6.61 -2.96 -17.05
CA TRP A 166 7.72 -3.78 -17.52
C TRP A 166 9.00 -3.59 -16.70
N ASP A 167 9.17 -2.41 -16.10
CA ASP A 167 10.35 -2.02 -15.33
C ASP A 167 10.35 -2.65 -13.92
N ASP A 168 9.50 -2.17 -13.01
CA ASP A 168 9.59 -2.52 -11.59
C ASP A 168 8.23 -2.62 -10.86
N ALA A 169 7.11 -2.44 -11.55
CA ALA A 169 5.80 -2.52 -10.89
C ALA A 169 5.53 -3.94 -10.38
N MET A 170 4.76 -4.04 -9.30
CA MET A 170 4.46 -5.31 -8.62
C MET A 170 2.99 -5.39 -8.22
N ILE A 171 2.43 -6.59 -8.25
CA ILE A 171 1.22 -6.94 -7.50
C ILE A 171 1.66 -7.49 -6.15
N VAL A 172 1.37 -6.74 -5.09
CA VAL A 172 1.83 -7.04 -3.73
C VAL A 172 0.74 -7.72 -2.91
N TRP A 173 1.11 -8.68 -2.07
CA TRP A 173 0.19 -9.39 -1.17
C TRP A 173 0.67 -9.43 0.28
N ALA A 174 1.93 -9.07 0.54
CA ALA A 174 2.51 -8.98 1.87
C ALA A 174 3.25 -7.64 2.06
N GLN A 175 3.19 -7.14 3.29
CA GLN A 175 3.76 -5.87 3.73
C GLN A 175 4.45 -6.05 5.09
N ASN A 176 5.69 -5.57 5.18
CA ASN A 176 6.63 -5.73 6.30
C ASN A 176 6.93 -7.20 6.59
#